data_AF-A0A1J5ATN4-F1
#
_entry.id   AF-A0A1J5ATN4-F1
#
_cell.length_a   1.000
_cell.length_b   1.000
_cell.length_c   1.000
_cell.angle_alpha   90.00
_cell.angle_beta   90.00
_cell.angle_gamma   90.00
#
_symmetry.space_group_name_H-M   'P 1'
#
loop_
_entity.id
_entity.type
_entity.pdbx_description
1 polymer ?
#
loop_
_entity_poly.entity_id
_entity_poly.type
_entity_poly.pdbx_seq_one_letter_code
_entity_poly.pdbx_strand_id
1 'polypeptide(L)'
;MIIVPLGFILQINTGAYYIDNPFSKFGVGIDKEEQPIKTSEFLNKNQLKGKIINSIGYGGWLSWYLSEPIFIDARLGVIKEQLYQEVTNSWNGGLAKLISKYNPKLIVYNYTKYLPWTLQLSQMPDWRLIYLDNEAAIYAYKDYATNIKSINFATLPLQYNISTDTSEQEIINILKTKPYNKFTVFIESFFKKTDNKKDLINIASFLLQNKEYKIAEKFFLADIKINKGKNNFVYYALADIYQKTGKYKKLDLCLSKIKSKKKKKEKYQ
;
A
#
# COMPACT_ATOMS: atom_id res chain seq x y z
N MET A 1 40.49 10.41 -4.32
CA MET A 1 39.46 9.55 -3.70
C MET A 1 38.08 10.21 -3.82
N ILE A 2 37.60 10.45 -5.04
CA ILE A 2 36.36 11.25 -5.33
C ILE A 2 35.22 10.37 -5.87
N ILE A 3 35.53 9.16 -6.35
CA ILE A 3 34.57 8.26 -7.03
C ILE A 3 33.52 7.71 -6.06
N VAL A 4 33.92 7.40 -4.82
CA VAL A 4 33.02 6.84 -3.79
C VAL A 4 31.89 7.82 -3.40
N PRO A 5 32.15 9.10 -3.05
CA PRO A 5 31.08 10.03 -2.74
C PRO A 5 30.17 10.33 -3.94
N LEU A 6 30.72 10.37 -5.16
CA LEU A 6 29.92 10.59 -6.36
C LEU A 6 28.92 9.45 -6.61
N GLY A 7 29.36 8.20 -6.46
CA GLY A 7 28.49 7.03 -6.58
C GLY A 7 27.37 7.03 -5.54
N PHE A 8 27.67 7.44 -4.31
CA PHE A 8 26.67 7.56 -3.25
C PHE A 8 25.62 8.64 -3.54
N ILE A 9 26.05 9.82 -3.99
CA ILE A 9 25.15 10.92 -4.39
C ILE A 9 24.22 10.48 -5.52
N LEU A 10 24.74 9.76 -6.53
CA LEU A 10 23.93 9.21 -7.61
C LEU A 10 22.86 8.24 -7.08
N GLN A 11 23.23 7.33 -6.17
CA GLN A 11 22.27 6.38 -5.58
C GLN A 11 21.19 7.05 -4.70
N ILE A 12 21.52 8.16 -4.03
CA ILE A 12 20.53 8.96 -3.31
C ILE A 12 19.57 9.61 -4.31
N ASN A 13 20.10 10.23 -5.38
CA ASN A 13 19.29 10.96 -6.37
C ASN A 13 18.37 10.01 -7.17
N THR A 14 18.87 8.82 -7.54
CA THR A 14 18.04 7.79 -8.19
C THR A 14 17.06 7.10 -7.23
N GLY A 15 17.20 7.33 -5.92
CA GLY A 15 16.41 6.68 -4.88
C GLY A 15 16.85 5.24 -4.55
N ALA A 16 17.86 4.72 -5.25
CA ALA A 16 18.34 3.35 -5.09
C ALA A 16 18.80 3.04 -3.66
N TYR A 17 19.44 4.02 -3.01
CA TYR A 17 19.87 3.90 -1.62
C TYR A 17 18.71 3.55 -0.67
N TYR A 18 17.54 4.14 -0.89
CA TYR A 18 16.35 3.94 -0.05
C TYR A 18 15.60 2.63 -0.33
N ILE A 19 15.98 1.88 -1.36
CA ILE A 19 15.48 0.50 -1.54
C ILE A 19 16.00 -0.40 -0.43
N ASP A 20 17.31 -0.29 -0.14
CA ASP A 20 17.97 -1.12 0.85
C ASP A 20 17.94 -0.48 2.25
N ASN A 21 17.69 0.84 2.32
CA ASN A 21 17.53 1.60 3.56
C ASN A 21 16.16 2.32 3.56
N PRO A 22 15.06 1.58 3.77
CA PRO A 22 13.70 2.10 3.59
C PRO A 22 13.23 3.01 4.73
N PHE A 23 14.10 3.34 5.69
CA PHE A 23 13.79 4.35 6.70
C PHE A 23 13.68 5.73 6.02
N SER A 24 12.86 6.62 6.60
CA SER A 24 12.47 7.91 6.05
C SER A 24 13.54 8.57 5.17
N LYS A 25 13.15 8.99 3.97
CA LYS A 25 14.10 9.57 3.01
C LYS A 25 14.61 10.89 3.56
N PHE A 26 15.90 10.94 3.90
CA PHE A 26 16.57 12.19 4.24
C PHE A 26 17.00 12.94 2.97
N GLY A 27 17.15 14.26 3.05
CA GLY A 27 17.60 15.07 1.92
C GLY A 27 16.77 16.34 1.77
N VAL A 28 16.62 16.81 0.53
CA VAL A 28 15.88 18.03 0.20
C VAL A 28 14.45 17.70 -0.20
N GLY A 29 13.48 18.34 0.45
CA GLY A 29 12.05 18.25 0.13
C GLY A 29 11.26 17.33 1.06
N ILE A 30 10.02 17.06 0.66
CA ILE A 30 9.09 16.20 1.40
C ILE A 30 9.25 14.75 0.92
N ASP A 31 9.32 13.81 1.86
CA ASP A 31 9.19 12.39 1.53
C ASP A 31 7.75 12.08 1.12
N LYS A 32 7.51 12.09 -0.20
CA LYS A 32 6.19 11.85 -0.80
C LYS A 32 5.69 10.42 -0.57
N GLU A 33 6.53 9.51 -0.08
CA GLU A 33 6.12 8.14 0.24
C GLU A 33 5.62 7.97 1.68
N GLU A 34 5.95 8.90 2.59
CA GLU A 34 5.48 8.85 3.98
C GLU A 34 4.31 9.79 4.26
N GLN A 35 4.14 10.82 3.43
CA GLN A 35 3.12 11.84 3.62
C GLN A 35 1.89 11.59 2.72
N PRO A 36 0.66 11.75 3.24
CA PRO A 36 -0.57 11.50 2.50
C PRO A 36 -0.92 12.64 1.52
N ILE A 37 0.01 13.04 0.66
CA ILE A 37 -0.11 14.21 -0.22
C ILE A 37 -1.35 14.11 -1.12
N LYS A 38 -1.46 13.01 -1.89
CA LYS A 38 -2.58 12.81 -2.84
C LYS A 38 -3.93 12.67 -2.13
N THR A 39 -3.91 12.09 -0.93
CA THR A 39 -5.09 11.97 -0.07
C THR A 39 -5.57 13.35 0.37
N SER A 40 -4.66 14.22 0.83
CA SER A 40 -5.01 15.58 1.21
C SER A 40 -5.47 16.42 0.01
N GLU A 41 -4.83 16.26 -1.15
CA GLU A 41 -5.26 16.89 -2.41
C GLU A 41 -6.67 16.45 -2.79
N PHE A 42 -6.98 15.15 -2.67
CA PHE A 42 -8.31 14.62 -2.94
C PHE A 42 -9.37 15.19 -1.99
N LEU A 43 -9.08 15.26 -0.68
CA LEU A 43 -9.97 15.85 0.32
C LEU A 43 -10.26 17.32 0.00
N ASN A 44 -9.22 18.11 -0.29
CA ASN A 44 -9.35 19.53 -0.57
C ASN A 44 -10.07 19.80 -1.90
N LYS A 45 -9.68 19.12 -2.98
CA LYS A 45 -10.26 19.27 -4.33
C LYS A 45 -11.77 18.99 -4.33
N ASN A 46 -12.21 18.00 -3.57
CA ASN A 46 -13.61 17.63 -3.47
C ASN A 46 -14.35 18.34 -2.34
N GLN A 47 -13.69 19.28 -1.64
CA GLN A 47 -14.24 20.05 -0.52
C GLN A 47 -14.88 19.13 0.55
N LEU A 48 -14.19 18.05 0.88
CA LEU A 48 -14.67 17.07 1.85
C LEU A 48 -14.42 17.59 3.28
N LYS A 49 -15.49 18.07 3.92
CA LYS A 49 -15.50 18.69 5.24
C LYS A 49 -16.13 17.84 6.35
N GLY A 50 -15.97 18.28 7.59
CA GLY A 50 -16.63 17.69 8.76
C GLY A 50 -15.73 16.75 9.55
N LYS A 51 -16.34 15.94 10.43
CA LYS A 51 -15.61 15.07 11.36
C LYS A 51 -14.90 13.94 10.62
N ILE A 52 -13.57 13.98 10.61
CA ILE A 52 -12.69 12.97 10.02
C ILE A 52 -12.07 12.15 11.14
N ILE A 53 -12.27 10.83 11.20
CA ILE A 53 -11.34 9.97 11.95
C ILE A 53 -10.12 9.73 11.07
N ASN A 54 -8.94 10.09 11.55
CA ASN A 54 -7.69 9.81 10.85
C ASN A 54 -6.77 8.86 11.63
N SER A 55 -5.87 8.18 10.93
CA SER A 55 -4.77 7.47 11.60
C SER A 55 -3.78 8.45 12.23
N ILE A 56 -3.16 8.04 13.35
CA ILE A 56 -2.20 8.86 14.12
C ILE A 56 -1.09 9.44 13.22
N GLY A 57 -0.49 8.61 12.37
CA GLY A 57 0.60 9.04 11.48
C GLY A 57 0.21 10.07 10.40
N TYR A 58 -1.09 10.28 10.14
CA TYR A 58 -1.56 11.28 9.18
C TYR A 58 -1.95 12.60 9.84
N GLY A 59 -2.08 12.64 11.17
CA GLY A 59 -2.57 13.82 11.90
C GLY A 59 -1.79 15.08 11.59
N GLY A 60 -0.47 15.06 11.81
CA GLY A 60 0.39 16.23 11.60
C GLY A 60 0.24 16.80 10.19
N TRP A 61 0.34 15.97 9.15
CA TRP A 61 0.20 16.41 7.76
C TRP A 61 -1.20 16.95 7.45
N LEU A 62 -2.25 16.22 7.83
CA LEU A 62 -3.63 16.65 7.58
C LEU A 62 -3.93 17.98 8.30
N SER A 63 -3.41 18.18 9.51
CA SER A 63 -3.59 19.43 10.26
C SER A 63 -2.87 20.62 9.62
N TRP A 64 -1.78 20.37 8.92
CA TRP A 64 -1.04 21.41 8.19
C TRP A 64 -1.69 21.73 6.84
N TYR A 65 -2.19 20.72 6.13
CA TYR A 65 -2.70 20.87 4.77
C TYR A 65 -4.19 21.25 4.70
N LEU A 66 -4.99 20.77 5.65
CA LEU A 66 -6.44 21.00 5.68
C LEU A 66 -6.80 22.07 6.70
N SER A 67 -7.84 22.84 6.42
CA SER A 67 -8.43 23.78 7.40
C SER A 67 -9.41 23.10 8.37
N GLU A 68 -9.76 21.83 8.12
CA GLU A 68 -10.72 21.08 8.91
C GLU A 68 -10.06 20.50 10.18
N PRO A 69 -10.79 20.42 11.32
CA PRO A 69 -10.28 19.76 12.51
C PRO A 69 -9.96 18.29 12.25
N ILE A 70 -8.72 17.89 12.55
CA ILE A 70 -8.29 16.49 12.56
C ILE A 70 -8.65 15.81 13.88
N PHE A 71 -8.77 14.49 13.86
CA PHE A 71 -9.17 13.73 15.04
C PHE A 71 -8.02 13.42 15.98
N ILE A 72 -6.87 13.01 15.46
CA ILE A 72 -5.70 12.67 16.27
C ILE A 72 -4.39 12.99 15.55
N ASP A 73 -3.37 13.33 16.32
CA ASP A 73 -1.99 13.55 15.86
C ASP A 73 -1.00 12.94 16.88
N ALA A 74 0.21 12.59 16.43
CA ALA A 74 1.26 11.99 17.25
C ALA A 74 1.86 12.93 18.31
N ARG A 75 1.44 14.20 18.37
CA ARG A 75 1.84 15.18 19.40
C ARG A 75 1.13 14.88 20.72
N LEU A 76 1.69 13.96 21.52
CA LEU A 76 1.12 13.51 22.79
C LEU A 76 0.95 14.63 23.84
N GLY A 77 1.68 15.73 23.75
CA GLY A 77 1.47 16.90 24.63
C GLY A 77 0.17 17.68 24.34
N VAL A 78 -0.44 17.47 23.17
CA VAL A 78 -1.67 18.14 22.73
C VAL A 78 -2.87 17.19 22.81
N ILE A 79 -2.65 15.90 22.53
CA ILE A 79 -3.70 14.89 22.54
C ILE A 79 -3.84 14.27 23.93
N LYS A 80 -5.07 14.26 24.45
CA LYS A 80 -5.39 13.57 25.71
C LYS A 80 -5.05 12.09 25.61
N GLU A 81 -4.37 11.57 26.62
CA GLU A 81 -3.95 10.16 26.69
C GLU A 81 -5.12 9.19 26.43
N GLN A 82 -6.30 9.48 26.96
CA GLN A 82 -7.51 8.69 26.73
C GLN A 82 -7.84 8.54 25.24
N LEU A 83 -7.77 9.62 24.45
CA LEU A 83 -8.06 9.55 23.02
C LEU A 83 -7.00 8.72 22.29
N TYR A 84 -5.74 8.85 22.66
CA TYR A 84 -4.66 8.02 22.12
C TYR A 84 -4.92 6.54 22.39
N GLN A 85 -5.26 6.17 23.64
CA GLN A 85 -5.60 4.80 24.01
C GLN A 85 -6.82 4.28 23.26
N GLU A 86 -7.87 5.09 23.09
CA GLU A 86 -9.05 4.68 22.31
C GLU A 86 -8.70 4.39 20.85
N VAL A 87 -7.84 5.20 20.23
CA VAL A 87 -7.37 4.98 18.86
C VAL A 87 -6.50 3.74 18.76
N THR A 88 -5.52 3.55 19.65
CA THR A 88 -4.64 2.37 19.60
C THR A 88 -5.41 1.08 19.88
N ASN A 89 -6.34 1.09 20.85
CA ASN A 89 -7.22 -0.05 21.13
C ASN A 89 -8.12 -0.40 19.95
N SER A 90 -8.50 0.60 19.13
CA SER A 90 -9.32 0.35 17.94
C SER A 90 -8.64 -0.51 16.87
N TRP A 91 -7.31 -0.61 16.90
CA TRP A 91 -6.55 -1.42 15.95
C TRP A 91 -6.79 -2.92 16.13
N ASN A 92 -7.39 -3.36 17.24
CA ASN A 92 -7.76 -4.75 17.48
C ASN A 92 -9.28 -4.98 17.42
N GLY A 93 -10.00 -4.26 16.56
CA GLY A 93 -11.45 -4.46 16.36
C GLY A 93 -12.36 -3.42 17.02
N GLY A 94 -11.83 -2.25 17.41
CA GLY A 94 -12.60 -1.21 18.10
C GLY A 94 -13.03 -0.03 17.23
N LEU A 95 -12.89 -0.10 15.90
CA LEU A 95 -13.24 1.02 15.01
C LEU A 95 -14.74 1.36 15.10
N ALA A 96 -15.61 0.35 15.20
CA ALA A 96 -17.05 0.56 15.38
C ALA A 96 -17.38 1.41 16.62
N LYS A 97 -16.64 1.22 17.72
CA LYS A 97 -16.81 1.99 18.96
C LYS A 97 -16.41 3.45 18.76
N LEU A 98 -15.29 3.71 18.05
CA LEU A 98 -14.89 5.07 17.69
C LEU A 98 -15.93 5.74 16.80
N ILE A 99 -16.43 5.05 15.78
CA ILE A 99 -17.46 5.56 14.88
C ILE A 99 -18.72 5.93 15.68
N SER A 100 -19.21 5.01 16.53
CA SER A 100 -20.40 5.25 17.35
C SER A 100 -20.23 6.43 18.31
N LYS A 101 -19.05 6.60 18.90
CA LYS A 101 -18.78 7.65 19.89
C LYS A 101 -18.63 9.03 19.25
N TYR A 102 -17.93 9.11 18.12
CA TYR A 102 -17.53 10.39 17.54
C TYR A 102 -18.41 10.83 16.36
N ASN A 103 -19.19 9.90 15.79
CA ASN A 103 -20.06 10.11 14.64
C ASN A 103 -19.35 10.81 13.46
N PRO A 104 -18.26 10.22 12.93
CA PRO A 104 -17.53 10.80 11.80
C PRO A 104 -18.31 10.69 10.49
N LYS A 105 -18.00 11.59 9.55
CA LYS A 105 -18.45 11.50 8.15
C LYS A 105 -17.42 10.84 7.24
N LEU A 106 -16.16 10.88 7.65
CA LEU A 106 -15.01 10.42 6.88
C LEU A 106 -14.06 9.62 7.79
N ILE A 107 -13.44 8.59 7.20
CA ILE A 107 -12.34 7.85 7.81
C ILE A 107 -11.18 7.87 6.81
N VAL A 108 -10.02 8.40 7.24
CA VAL A 108 -8.83 8.62 6.41
C VAL A 108 -7.63 7.96 7.07
N TYR A 109 -7.09 6.89 6.51
CA TYR A 109 -6.06 6.14 7.22
C TYR A 109 -5.04 5.50 6.30
N ASN A 110 -3.85 5.26 6.85
CA ASN A 110 -2.81 4.48 6.19
C ASN A 110 -3.15 2.99 6.27
N TYR A 111 -3.75 2.42 5.23
CA TYR A 111 -4.21 1.03 5.28
C TYR A 111 -3.06 0.02 5.36
N THR A 112 -1.82 0.41 5.04
CA THR A 112 -0.65 -0.47 5.14
C THR A 112 -0.18 -0.64 6.58
N LYS A 113 -0.43 0.37 7.44
CA LYS A 113 -0.10 0.35 8.86
C LYS A 113 -1.27 -0.06 9.76
N TYR A 114 -2.50 0.14 9.29
CA TYR A 114 -3.73 -0.13 10.07
C TYR A 114 -4.63 -1.17 9.39
N LEU A 115 -4.06 -2.34 9.04
CA LEU A 115 -4.75 -3.44 8.35
C LEU A 115 -6.10 -3.83 9.00
N PRO A 116 -6.24 -3.90 10.34
CA PRO A 116 -7.50 -4.31 10.96
C PRO A 116 -8.66 -3.34 10.73
N TRP A 117 -8.40 -2.07 10.43
CA TRP A 117 -9.46 -1.12 10.05
C TRP A 117 -10.05 -1.46 8.67
N THR A 118 -9.22 -1.88 7.71
CA THR A 118 -9.69 -2.35 6.40
C THR A 118 -10.65 -3.52 6.52
N LEU A 119 -10.31 -4.51 7.36
CA LEU A 119 -11.17 -5.67 7.59
C LEU A 119 -12.51 -5.26 8.22
N GLN A 120 -12.50 -4.37 9.22
CA GLN A 120 -13.72 -3.87 9.83
C GLN A 120 -14.60 -3.08 8.84
N LEU A 121 -13.99 -2.17 8.08
CA LEU A 121 -14.72 -1.32 7.12
C LEU A 121 -15.33 -2.13 5.97
N SER A 122 -14.67 -3.19 5.52
CA SER A 122 -15.24 -4.10 4.50
C SER A 122 -16.51 -4.81 4.94
N GLN A 123 -16.81 -4.82 6.25
CA GLN A 123 -18.00 -5.41 6.84
C GLN A 123 -19.07 -4.36 7.21
N MET A 124 -18.80 -3.07 6.95
CA MET A 124 -19.70 -1.97 7.32
C MET A 124 -20.34 -1.38 6.05
N PRO A 125 -21.56 -1.82 5.66
CA PRO A 125 -22.19 -1.44 4.38
C PRO A 125 -22.53 0.05 4.28
N ASP A 126 -22.64 0.74 5.42
CA ASP A 126 -22.87 2.18 5.46
C ASP A 126 -21.62 3.02 5.14
N TRP A 127 -20.46 2.37 4.95
CA TRP A 127 -19.19 3.04 4.65
C TRP A 127 -18.73 2.71 3.24
N ARG A 128 -18.57 3.75 2.42
CA ARG A 128 -18.20 3.65 1.01
C ARG A 128 -16.73 4.01 0.84
N LEU A 129 -15.93 3.11 0.27
CA LEU A 129 -14.57 3.43 -0.16
C LEU A 129 -14.63 4.40 -1.34
N ILE A 130 -14.21 5.64 -1.16
CA ILE A 130 -14.28 6.70 -2.19
C ILE A 130 -12.91 7.10 -2.76
N TYR A 131 -11.83 6.73 -2.07
CA TYR A 131 -10.47 6.97 -2.54
C TYR A 131 -9.52 5.89 -2.01
N LEU A 132 -8.59 5.48 -2.86
CA LEU A 132 -7.55 4.50 -2.57
C LEU A 132 -6.33 4.86 -3.40
N ASP A 133 -5.18 4.97 -2.75
CA ASP A 133 -3.89 5.05 -3.44
C ASP A 133 -2.93 3.98 -2.90
N ASN A 134 -1.62 4.26 -2.97
CA ASN A 134 -0.57 3.33 -2.59
C ASN A 134 -0.43 3.11 -1.08
N GLU A 135 -1.00 3.97 -0.23
CA GLU A 135 -0.93 3.77 1.22
C GLU A 135 -2.16 4.23 1.99
N ALA A 136 -2.98 5.09 1.41
CA ALA A 136 -4.13 5.68 2.05
C ALA A 136 -5.45 5.16 1.47
N ALA A 137 -6.45 5.06 2.34
CA ALA A 137 -7.84 4.82 1.98
C ALA A 137 -8.72 5.88 2.63
N ILE A 138 -9.73 6.34 1.90
CA ILE A 138 -10.78 7.21 2.41
C ILE A 138 -12.12 6.51 2.28
N TYR A 139 -12.80 6.36 3.41
CA TYR A 139 -14.18 5.93 3.46
C TYR A 139 -15.07 7.11 3.83
N ALA A 140 -16.20 7.24 3.13
CA ALA A 140 -17.27 8.18 3.46
C ALA A 140 -18.51 7.43 3.93
N TYR A 141 -19.21 8.02 4.91
CA TYR A 141 -20.51 7.52 5.30
C TYR A 141 -21.50 7.60 4.12
N LYS A 142 -22.45 6.66 4.03
CA LYS A 142 -23.29 6.45 2.84
C LYS A 142 -23.98 7.70 2.32
N ASP A 143 -24.50 8.53 3.23
CA ASP A 143 -25.27 9.73 2.91
C ASP A 143 -24.41 11.00 2.78
N TYR A 144 -23.09 10.87 2.95
CA TYR A 144 -22.14 11.96 2.82
C TYR A 144 -21.42 11.91 1.47
N ALA A 145 -21.24 13.07 0.82
CA ALA A 145 -20.55 13.21 -0.47
C ALA A 145 -21.02 12.17 -1.52
N THR A 146 -22.34 12.08 -1.71
CA THR A 146 -23.00 11.08 -2.58
C THR A 146 -22.68 11.28 -4.06
N ASN A 147 -22.24 12.48 -4.45
CA ASN A 147 -21.71 12.80 -5.77
C ASN A 147 -20.41 12.04 -6.09
N ILE A 148 -19.66 11.61 -5.07
CA ILE A 148 -18.45 10.80 -5.23
C ILE A 148 -18.82 9.33 -5.17
N LYS A 149 -18.67 8.64 -6.31
CA LYS A 149 -18.95 7.21 -6.42
C LYS A 149 -17.96 6.39 -5.62
N SER A 150 -18.41 5.26 -5.07
CA SER A 150 -17.52 4.28 -4.48
C SER A 150 -16.60 3.67 -5.54
N ILE A 151 -15.39 3.29 -5.13
CA ILE A 151 -14.44 2.60 -5.99
C ILE A 151 -15.02 1.27 -6.43
N ASN A 152 -15.01 1.02 -7.74
CA ASN A 152 -15.28 -0.29 -8.30
C ASN A 152 -13.96 -1.03 -8.53
N PHE A 153 -13.68 -2.04 -7.72
CA PHE A 153 -12.45 -2.83 -7.80
C PHE A 153 -12.24 -3.48 -9.17
N ALA A 154 -13.30 -3.81 -9.91
CA ALA A 154 -13.18 -4.38 -11.25
C ALA A 154 -12.52 -3.41 -12.25
N THR A 155 -12.68 -2.09 -12.05
CA THR A 155 -12.12 -1.04 -12.91
C THR A 155 -10.74 -0.57 -12.47
N LEU A 156 -10.32 -0.91 -11.24
CA LEU A 156 -9.07 -0.46 -10.66
C LEU A 156 -7.83 -0.85 -11.49
N PRO A 157 -7.70 -2.07 -12.05
CA PRO A 157 -6.56 -2.43 -12.90
C PRO A 157 -6.34 -1.46 -14.08
N LEU A 158 -7.41 -0.96 -14.69
CA LEU A 158 -7.33 -0.04 -15.83
C LEU A 158 -6.69 1.30 -15.43
N GLN A 159 -6.96 1.79 -14.22
CA GLN A 159 -6.36 3.02 -13.69
C GLN A 159 -4.84 2.91 -13.50
N TYR A 160 -4.33 1.68 -13.36
CA TYR A 160 -2.91 1.36 -13.23
C TYR A 160 -2.29 0.83 -14.52
N ASN A 161 -3.00 0.92 -15.66
CA ASN A 161 -2.57 0.36 -16.95
C ASN A 161 -2.25 -1.15 -16.87
N ILE A 162 -2.99 -1.90 -16.04
CA ILE A 162 -2.85 -3.34 -15.90
C ILE A 162 -3.88 -4.03 -16.79
N SER A 163 -3.41 -4.91 -17.68
CA SER A 163 -4.29 -5.68 -18.56
C SER A 163 -5.35 -6.47 -17.76
N THR A 164 -6.60 -6.39 -18.21
CA THR A 164 -7.72 -7.12 -17.61
C THR A 164 -7.80 -8.57 -18.08
N ASP A 165 -7.26 -8.86 -19.26
CA ASP A 165 -7.32 -10.17 -19.92
C ASP A 165 -5.91 -10.75 -19.99
N THR A 166 -5.57 -11.54 -18.99
CA THR A 166 -4.30 -12.27 -18.94
C THR A 166 -4.59 -13.74 -19.15
N SER A 167 -4.07 -14.31 -20.23
CA SER A 167 -4.25 -15.74 -20.52
C SER A 167 -3.57 -16.60 -19.46
N GLU A 168 -4.05 -17.83 -19.24
CA GLU A 168 -3.42 -18.72 -18.26
C GLU A 168 -1.94 -19.00 -18.58
N GLN A 169 -1.61 -19.16 -19.87
CA GLN A 169 -0.24 -19.37 -20.31
C GLN A 169 0.65 -18.17 -19.99
N GLU A 170 0.14 -16.95 -20.16
CA GLU A 170 0.86 -15.74 -19.79
C GLU A 170 1.11 -15.68 -18.27
N ILE A 171 0.12 -16.05 -17.44
CA ILE A 171 0.28 -16.13 -15.98
C ILE A 171 1.41 -17.11 -15.62
N ILE A 172 1.41 -18.30 -16.22
CA ILE A 172 2.46 -19.30 -16.00
C ILE A 172 3.84 -18.74 -16.41
N ASN A 173 3.93 -18.04 -17.54
CA ASN A 173 5.18 -17.42 -18.00
C ASN A 173 5.66 -16.35 -17.00
N ILE A 174 4.77 -15.51 -16.49
CA ILE A 174 5.08 -14.50 -15.47
C ILE A 174 5.65 -15.16 -14.22
N LEU A 175 4.99 -16.20 -13.69
CA LEU A 175 5.44 -16.91 -12.48
C LEU A 175 6.80 -17.60 -12.66
N LYS A 176 7.13 -18.02 -13.89
CA LYS A 176 8.41 -18.63 -14.23
C LYS A 176 9.55 -17.61 -14.43
N THR A 177 9.25 -16.32 -14.56
CA THR A 177 10.24 -15.25 -14.81
C THR A 177 11.41 -15.32 -13.82
N LYS A 178 12.64 -15.33 -14.34
CA LYS A 178 13.86 -15.32 -13.51
C LYS A 178 14.14 -13.89 -13.00
N PRO A 179 14.56 -13.72 -11.73
CA PRO A 179 14.98 -12.41 -11.23
C PRO A 179 16.24 -11.94 -11.95
N TYR A 180 16.41 -10.62 -12.05
CA TYR A 180 17.62 -10.01 -12.61
C TYR A 180 18.89 -10.47 -11.87
N ASN A 181 20.01 -10.44 -12.58
CA ASN A 181 21.33 -10.54 -11.98
C ASN A 181 21.54 -9.34 -11.04
N LYS A 182 22.05 -9.59 -9.82
CA LYS A 182 22.36 -8.55 -8.83
C LYS A 182 23.27 -7.46 -9.40
N PHE A 183 24.24 -7.83 -10.24
CA PHE A 183 25.15 -6.88 -10.87
C PHE A 183 24.41 -5.92 -11.81
N THR A 184 23.50 -6.42 -12.65
CA THR A 184 22.68 -5.59 -13.54
C THR A 184 21.81 -4.62 -12.75
N VAL A 185 21.17 -5.08 -11.68
CA VAL A 185 20.36 -4.22 -10.80
C VAL A 185 21.23 -3.13 -10.16
N PHE A 186 22.43 -3.48 -9.70
CA PHE A 186 23.37 -2.52 -9.12
C PHE A 186 23.80 -1.45 -10.13
N ILE A 187 24.12 -1.84 -11.38
CA ILE A 187 24.49 -0.86 -12.41
C ILE A 187 23.30 0.03 -12.79
N GLU A 188 22.12 -0.56 -13.00
CA GLU A 188 20.90 0.20 -13.31
C GLU A 188 20.56 1.22 -12.21
N SER A 189 20.89 0.92 -10.95
CA SER A 189 20.58 1.78 -9.82
C SER A 189 21.30 3.14 -9.84
N PHE A 190 22.35 3.30 -10.64
CA PHE A 190 23.04 4.59 -10.81
C PHE A 190 22.41 5.50 -11.87
N PHE A 191 21.66 4.92 -12.82
CA PHE A 191 21.17 5.66 -13.99
C PHE A 191 19.65 5.73 -14.06
N LYS A 192 18.96 4.75 -13.49
CA LYS A 192 17.51 4.64 -13.54
C LYS A 192 16.92 5.06 -12.21
N LYS A 193 16.07 6.08 -12.24
CA LYS A 193 15.27 6.43 -11.07
C LYS A 193 14.45 5.22 -10.68
N THR A 194 14.62 4.81 -9.44
CA THR A 194 13.85 3.72 -8.86
C THR A 194 12.50 4.28 -8.48
N ASP A 195 11.51 4.07 -9.34
CA ASP A 195 10.12 4.22 -8.94
C ASP A 195 9.86 3.14 -7.88
N ASN A 196 9.68 3.56 -6.64
CA ASN A 196 9.31 2.67 -5.55
C ASN A 196 7.87 2.22 -5.77
N LYS A 197 7.68 1.22 -6.66
CA LYS A 197 6.36 0.70 -7.01
C LYS A 197 5.75 -0.18 -5.92
N LYS A 198 6.02 0.14 -4.65
CA LYS A 198 5.31 -0.40 -3.47
C LYS A 198 3.80 -0.26 -3.63
N ASP A 199 3.37 0.73 -4.40
CA ASP A 199 2.00 0.98 -4.83
C ASP A 199 1.24 -0.29 -5.22
N LEU A 200 1.80 -1.13 -6.08
CA LEU A 200 1.08 -2.31 -6.58
C LEU A 200 0.88 -3.38 -5.51
N ILE A 201 1.88 -3.59 -4.66
CA ILE A 201 1.83 -4.60 -3.60
C ILE A 201 0.88 -4.16 -2.50
N ASN A 202 0.88 -2.88 -2.14
CA ASN A 202 0.00 -2.33 -1.13
C ASN A 202 -1.46 -2.44 -1.57
N ILE A 203 -1.76 -2.02 -2.81
CA ILE A 203 -3.10 -2.15 -3.38
C ILE A 203 -3.52 -3.61 -3.51
N ALA A 204 -2.64 -4.49 -3.98
CA ALA A 204 -2.92 -5.93 -4.04
C ALA A 204 -3.25 -6.51 -2.66
N SER A 205 -2.54 -6.07 -1.62
CA SER A 205 -2.76 -6.51 -0.24
C SER A 205 -4.09 -5.97 0.32
N PHE A 206 -4.44 -4.72 0.01
CA PHE A 206 -5.74 -4.14 0.35
C PHE A 206 -6.88 -4.91 -0.33
N LEU A 207 -6.76 -5.22 -1.62
CA LEU A 207 -7.73 -6.03 -2.37
C LEU A 207 -7.85 -7.45 -1.79
N LEU A 208 -6.72 -8.06 -1.42
CA LEU A 208 -6.71 -9.39 -0.80
C LEU A 208 -7.48 -9.40 0.53
N GLN A 209 -7.34 -8.36 1.34
CA GLN A 209 -8.10 -8.20 2.60
C GLN A 209 -9.60 -8.05 2.36
N ASN A 210 -9.98 -7.38 1.27
CA ASN A 210 -11.37 -7.26 0.83
C ASN A 210 -11.87 -8.51 0.07
N LYS A 211 -11.10 -9.61 0.05
CA LYS A 211 -11.41 -10.88 -0.65
C LYS A 211 -11.58 -10.74 -2.16
N GLU A 212 -11.04 -9.68 -2.76
CA GLU A 212 -11.03 -9.43 -4.20
C GLU A 212 -9.93 -10.23 -4.90
N TYR A 213 -9.93 -11.55 -4.75
CA TYR A 213 -8.83 -12.43 -5.12
C TYR A 213 -8.43 -12.32 -6.59
N LYS A 214 -9.41 -12.21 -7.50
CA LYS A 214 -9.15 -12.10 -8.95
C LYS A 214 -8.46 -10.78 -9.31
N ILE A 215 -8.82 -9.69 -8.64
CA ILE A 215 -8.21 -8.38 -8.89
C ILE A 215 -6.84 -8.30 -8.21
N ALA A 216 -6.71 -8.80 -6.98
CA ALA A 216 -5.43 -8.92 -6.28
C ALA A 216 -4.40 -9.74 -7.08
N GLU A 217 -4.80 -10.87 -7.70
CA GLU A 217 -3.95 -11.67 -8.61
C GLU A 217 -3.33 -10.79 -9.70
N LYS A 218 -4.13 -9.91 -10.34
CA LYS A 218 -3.66 -9.02 -11.41
C LYS A 218 -2.58 -8.05 -10.93
N PHE A 219 -2.78 -7.40 -9.78
CA PHE A 219 -1.80 -6.46 -9.23
C PHE A 219 -0.50 -7.16 -8.81
N PHE A 220 -0.58 -8.32 -8.18
CA PHE A 220 0.61 -9.11 -7.83
C PHE A 220 1.37 -9.60 -9.07
N LEU A 221 0.66 -10.03 -10.13
CA LEU A 221 1.31 -10.41 -11.39
C LEU A 221 1.94 -9.21 -12.11
N ALA A 222 1.29 -8.05 -12.09
CA ALA A 222 1.86 -6.81 -12.60
C ALA A 222 3.15 -6.44 -11.86
N ASP A 223 3.16 -6.57 -10.53
CA ASP A 223 4.38 -6.41 -9.73
C ASP A 223 5.48 -7.38 -10.17
N ILE A 224 5.18 -8.68 -10.36
CA ILE A 224 6.18 -9.64 -10.85
C ILE A 224 6.71 -9.25 -12.23
N LYS A 225 5.87 -8.80 -13.16
CA LYS A 225 6.31 -8.37 -14.51
C LYS A 225 7.31 -7.22 -14.45
N ILE A 226 7.04 -6.26 -13.58
CA ILE A 226 7.83 -5.04 -13.41
C ILE A 226 9.11 -5.32 -12.63
N ASN A 227 8.99 -5.98 -11.47
CA ASN A 227 10.08 -6.23 -10.53
C ASN A 227 10.78 -7.58 -10.76
N LYS A 228 10.46 -8.27 -11.85
CA LYS A 228 10.97 -9.61 -12.25
C LYS A 228 10.95 -10.63 -11.11
N GLY A 229 9.94 -10.56 -10.25
CA GLY A 229 9.81 -11.46 -9.11
C GLY A 229 10.89 -11.31 -8.03
N LYS A 230 11.47 -10.11 -7.86
CA LYS A 230 12.41 -9.80 -6.77
C LYS A 230 11.76 -10.08 -5.40
N ASN A 231 10.52 -9.63 -5.20
CA ASN A 231 9.81 -9.73 -3.92
C ASN A 231 9.24 -11.13 -3.67
N ASN A 232 9.61 -11.74 -2.53
CA ASN A 232 9.12 -13.06 -2.14
C ASN A 232 7.70 -13.03 -1.61
N PHE A 233 7.31 -11.94 -0.93
CA PHE A 233 5.99 -11.77 -0.35
C PHE A 233 4.89 -11.99 -1.41
N VAL A 234 5.12 -11.47 -2.62
CA VAL A 234 4.18 -11.60 -3.74
C VAL A 234 3.89 -13.06 -4.10
N TYR A 235 4.88 -13.95 -4.03
CA TYR A 235 4.66 -15.38 -4.28
C TYR A 235 3.91 -16.07 -3.14
N TYR A 236 4.11 -15.65 -1.89
CA TYR A 236 3.32 -16.15 -0.77
C TYR A 236 1.85 -15.71 -0.86
N ALA A 237 1.62 -14.43 -1.19
CA ALA A 237 0.27 -13.90 -1.37
C ALA A 237 -0.46 -14.55 -2.56
N LEU A 238 0.22 -14.75 -3.69
CA LEU A 238 -0.33 -15.50 -4.82
C LEU A 238 -0.59 -16.96 -4.48
N ALA A 239 0.28 -17.61 -3.69
CA ALA A 239 0.03 -18.97 -3.21
C ALA A 239 -1.27 -19.04 -2.37
N ASP A 240 -1.47 -18.11 -1.43
CA ASP A 240 -2.71 -18.02 -0.64
C ASP A 240 -3.94 -17.82 -1.54
N ILE A 241 -3.86 -16.92 -2.53
CA ILE A 241 -4.92 -16.70 -3.52
C ILE A 241 -5.23 -18.00 -4.30
N TYR A 242 -4.20 -18.70 -4.80
CA TYR A 242 -4.38 -19.92 -5.59
C TYR A 242 -4.90 -21.09 -4.77
N GLN A 243 -4.50 -21.19 -3.50
CA GLN A 243 -5.06 -22.17 -2.58
C GLN A 243 -6.55 -21.92 -2.35
N LYS A 244 -6.95 -20.68 -2.04
CA LYS A 244 -8.35 -20.29 -1.80
C LYS A 244 -9.24 -20.40 -3.03
N THR A 245 -8.66 -20.27 -4.24
CA THR A 245 -9.40 -20.34 -5.50
C THR A 245 -9.28 -21.69 -6.23
N GLY A 246 -8.65 -22.69 -5.61
CA GLY A 246 -8.52 -24.05 -6.17
C GLY A 246 -7.59 -24.16 -7.39
N LYS A 247 -6.70 -23.19 -7.63
CA LYS A 247 -5.80 -23.15 -8.79
C LYS A 247 -4.45 -23.85 -8.50
N TYR A 248 -4.49 -25.15 -8.21
CA TYR A 248 -3.34 -25.91 -7.67
C TYR A 248 -2.07 -25.89 -8.56
N LYS A 249 -2.21 -25.94 -9.89
CA LYS A 249 -1.05 -25.85 -10.80
C LYS A 249 -0.27 -24.55 -10.64
N LYS A 250 -0.95 -23.42 -10.40
CA LYS A 250 -0.32 -22.12 -10.16
C LYS A 250 0.25 -22.04 -8.73
N LEU A 251 -0.43 -22.64 -7.76
CA LEU A 251 0.06 -22.77 -6.39
C LEU A 251 1.42 -23.47 -6.35
N ASP A 252 1.57 -24.60 -7.05
CA ASP A 252 2.81 -25.36 -7.10
C ASP A 252 3.98 -24.55 -7.68
N LEU A 253 3.71 -23.69 -8.68
CA LEU A 253 4.70 -22.79 -9.25
C LEU A 253 5.17 -21.75 -8.22
N CYS A 254 4.25 -21.16 -7.46
CA CYS A 254 4.59 -20.22 -6.38
C CYS A 254 5.42 -20.90 -5.28
N LEU A 255 4.99 -22.07 -4.80
CA LEU A 255 5.69 -22.82 -3.74
C LEU A 255 7.08 -23.27 -4.20
N SER A 256 7.23 -23.72 -5.45
CA SER A 256 8.51 -24.06 -6.05
C SER A 256 9.47 -22.86 -6.07
N LYS A 257 8.95 -21.67 -6.41
CA LYS A 257 9.73 -20.44 -6.41
C LYS A 257 10.23 -20.09 -5.00
N ILE A 258 9.35 -20.16 -4.02
CA ILE A 258 9.65 -19.90 -2.60
C ILE A 258 10.77 -20.84 -2.12
N LYS A 259 10.62 -22.15 -2.34
CA LYS A 259 11.62 -23.17 -1.96
C LYS A 259 12.98 -22.93 -2.60
N SER A 260 13.00 -22.61 -3.91
CA SER A 260 14.25 -22.37 -4.64
C SER A 260 15.09 -21.21 -4.07
N LYS A 261 14.43 -20.19 -3.52
CA LYS A 261 15.10 -19.04 -2.91
C LYS A 261 15.59 -19.34 -1.49
N LYS A 262 14.87 -20.16 -0.71
CA LYS A 262 15.31 -20.57 0.64
C LYS A 262 16.61 -21.37 0.59
N LYS A 263 16.70 -22.36 -0.30
CA LYS A 263 17.93 -23.15 -0.52
C LYS A 263 19.15 -22.30 -0.90
N LYS A 264 18.95 -21.23 -1.68
CA LYS A 264 20.04 -20.30 -1.99
C LYS A 264 20.53 -19.57 -0.75
N LYS A 265 19.65 -19.14 0.16
CA LYS A 265 20.04 -18.42 1.37
C LYS A 265 20.87 -19.29 2.32
N GLU A 266 20.48 -20.56 2.48
CA GLU A 266 21.19 -21.54 3.32
C GLU A 266 22.60 -21.89 2.81
N LYS A 267 22.84 -21.80 1.49
CA LYS A 267 24.18 -22.07 0.90
C LYS A 267 25.21 -20.95 1.13
N TYR A 268 24.77 -19.75 1.52
CA TYR A 268 25.63 -18.59 1.74
C TYR A 268 25.71 -18.16 3.22
N GLN A 269 25.18 -18.98 4.13
CA GLN A 269 25.37 -18.86 5.58
C GLN A 269 26.33 -19.94 6.02
#